data_AF-A0A6H0S1H8-F1
#
_entry.id   AF-A0A6H0S1H8-F1
#
_cell.length_a   1.000
_cell.length_b   1.000
_cell.length_c   1.000
_cell.angle_alpha   90.00
_cell.angle_beta   90.00
_cell.angle_gamma   90.00
#
_symmetry.space_group_name_H-M   'P 1'
#
loop_
_entity.id
_entity.type
_entity.pdbx_description
1 polymer ?
#
loop_
_entity_poly.entity_id
_entity_poly.type
_entity_poly.pdbx_seq_one_letter_code
_entity_poly.pdbx_strand_id
1 'polypeptide(L)'
;MTTTYVASVSPFTTAAGDDSRPLARVRYVNDSSIYVKVTDVSHDALPSVTGYPVEFWLRIDHLARQTHTYLAELFATRKAVPVTEFQELPAWVVARIHASSEVARLGPVETTYLQLRITDLLRFG
;
A
#
# COMPACT_ATOMS: atom_id res chain seq x y z
N MET A 1 5.55 24.20 -11.13
CA MET A 1 4.43 23.24 -11.03
C MET A 1 4.94 22.04 -10.27
N THR A 2 4.24 21.62 -9.21
CA THR A 2 4.59 20.42 -8.43
C THR A 2 3.88 19.23 -9.08
N THR A 3 4.62 18.18 -9.43
CA THR A 3 4.02 16.96 -10.00
C THR A 3 3.37 16.16 -8.88
N THR A 4 2.23 15.54 -9.17
CA THR A 4 1.50 14.71 -8.20
C THR A 4 1.58 13.25 -8.62
N TYR A 5 1.95 12.38 -7.69
CA TYR A 5 2.13 10.94 -7.90
C TYR A 5 1.17 10.14 -7.02
N VAL A 6 0.76 8.97 -7.50
CA VAL A 6 0.02 8.00 -6.70
C VAL A 6 1.00 7.36 -5.72
N ALA A 7 0.72 7.51 -4.42
CA ALA A 7 1.53 6.90 -3.37
C ALA A 7 0.98 5.54 -2.96
N SER A 8 -0.34 5.42 -2.81
CA SER A 8 -0.97 4.18 -2.37
C SER A 8 -2.42 4.10 -2.83
N VAL A 9 -2.90 2.88 -3.06
CA VAL A 9 -4.29 2.58 -3.38
C VAL A 9 -4.81 1.54 -2.39
N SER A 10 -5.87 1.86 -1.68
CA SER A 10 -6.67 0.92 -0.89
C SER A 10 -7.88 0.51 -1.73
N PRO A 11 -7.91 -0.68 -2.33
CA PRO A 11 -8.92 -1.05 -3.33
C PRO A 11 -10.33 -1.01 -2.77
N PHE A 12 -10.56 -1.32 -1.50
CA PHE A 12 -11.91 -1.25 -0.94
C PHE A 12 -12.01 -0.15 0.11
N THR A 13 -13.03 0.70 -0.03
CA THR A 13 -13.45 1.65 1.01
C THR A 13 -14.80 1.24 1.55
N THR A 14 -15.03 1.50 2.85
CA THR A 14 -16.25 1.11 3.57
C THR A 14 -17.48 1.96 3.25
N ALA A 15 -17.40 2.90 2.31
CA ALA A 15 -18.56 3.70 1.90
C ALA A 15 -19.45 2.90 0.94
N ALA A 16 -20.15 1.89 1.48
CA ALA A 16 -21.29 1.26 0.84
C ALA A 16 -22.46 2.25 0.87
N GLY A 17 -22.48 3.19 -0.08
CA GLY A 17 -23.63 4.02 -0.38
C GLY A 17 -24.27 3.53 -1.67
N ASP A 18 -25.32 2.73 -1.53
CA ASP A 18 -26.46 2.38 -2.41
C ASP A 18 -26.37 2.36 -3.96
N ASP A 19 -25.21 2.52 -4.59
CA ASP A 19 -25.06 2.40 -6.05
C ASP A 19 -23.74 1.69 -6.45
N SER A 20 -23.68 0.44 -6.01
CA SER A 20 -23.13 -0.76 -6.69
C SER A 20 -21.80 -0.74 -7.47
N ARG A 21 -20.89 0.22 -7.29
CA ARG A 21 -19.52 0.12 -7.82
C ARG A 21 -18.45 0.22 -6.74
N PRO A 22 -17.50 -0.74 -6.69
CA PRO A 22 -16.44 -0.70 -5.69
C PRO A 22 -15.53 0.51 -5.92
N LEU A 23 -15.26 1.24 -4.83
CA LEU A 23 -14.39 2.41 -4.81
C LEU A 23 -13.07 2.08 -4.12
N ALA A 24 -11.98 2.59 -4.69
CA ALA A 24 -10.64 2.54 -4.15
C ALA A 24 -10.21 3.92 -3.64
N ARG A 25 -9.61 3.97 -2.46
CA ARG A 25 -9.02 5.18 -1.90
C ARG A 25 -7.61 5.35 -2.44
N VAL A 26 -7.38 6.40 -3.21
CA VAL A 26 -6.08 6.74 -3.80
C VAL A 26 -5.47 7.88 -3.01
N ARG A 27 -4.25 7.68 -2.50
CA ARG A 27 -3.45 8.72 -1.87
C ARG A 27 -2.40 9.25 -2.83
N TYR A 28 -2.21 10.56 -2.81
CA TYR A 28 -1.26 11.26 -3.65
C TYR A 28 -0.17 11.97 -2.86
N VAL A 29 1.04 12.01 -3.41
CA VAL A 29 2.21 12.74 -2.91
C VAL A 29 2.83 13.60 -3.99
N ASN A 30 3.66 14.57 -3.61
CA ASN A 30 4.42 15.39 -4.57
C ASN A 30 5.84 14.86 -4.80
N ASP A 31 6.64 15.60 -5.58
CA ASP A 31 8.05 15.30 -5.89
C ASP A 31 8.94 15.11 -4.64
N SER A 32 8.55 15.67 -3.49
CA SER A 32 9.25 15.55 -2.21
C SER A 32 8.63 14.50 -1.28
N SER A 33 7.77 13.61 -1.82
CA SER A 33 7.03 12.60 -1.06
C SER A 33 6.10 13.18 0.02
N ILE A 34 5.74 14.46 -0.09
CA ILE A 34 4.83 15.14 0.84
C ILE A 34 3.39 14.83 0.43
N TYR A 35 2.55 14.51 1.41
CA TYR A 35 1.11 14.30 1.22
C TYR A 35 0.47 15.49 0.49
N VAL A 36 -0.32 15.18 -0.54
CA VAL A 36 -1.09 16.19 -1.29
C VAL A 36 -2.58 16.06 -0.99
N LYS A 37 -3.15 14.88 -1.27
CA LYS A 37 -4.59 14.62 -1.10
C LYS A 37 -4.91 13.12 -1.06
N VAL A 38 -6.14 12.81 -0.68
CA VAL A 38 -6.77 11.50 -0.86
C VAL A 38 -8.04 11.67 -1.67
N THR A 39 -8.36 10.70 -2.52
CA THR A 39 -9.57 10.72 -3.35
C THR A 39 -10.10 9.30 -3.50
N ASP A 40 -11.42 9.14 -3.40
CA ASP A 40 -12.07 7.87 -3.73
C ASP A 40 -12.29 7.81 -5.25
N VAL A 41 -11.89 6.68 -5.86
CA VAL A 41 -11.85 6.46 -7.30
C VAL A 41 -12.55 5.13 -7.58
N SER A 42 -13.48 5.11 -8.53
CA SER A 42 -14.09 3.84 -8.98
C SER A 42 -13.03 2.87 -9.49
N HIS A 43 -13.21 1.56 -9.24
CA HIS A 43 -12.31 0.53 -9.78
C HIS A 43 -12.15 0.65 -11.29
N ASP A 44 -13.24 0.96 -12.00
CA ASP A 44 -13.26 1.16 -13.46
C ASP A 44 -12.33 2.31 -13.91
N ALA A 45 -12.12 3.30 -13.04
CA ALA A 45 -11.30 4.49 -13.32
C ALA A 45 -9.86 4.37 -12.80
N LEU A 46 -9.50 3.30 -12.08
CA LEU A 46 -8.13 3.11 -11.60
C LEU A 46 -7.07 3.08 -12.71
N PRO A 47 -7.28 2.41 -13.86
CA PRO A 47 -6.28 2.39 -14.92
C PRO A 47 -5.94 3.79 -15.45
N SER A 48 -6.95 4.65 -15.64
CA SER A 48 -6.75 6.00 -16.16
C SER A 48 -6.13 6.96 -15.14
N VAL A 49 -6.41 6.75 -13.85
CA VAL A 49 -5.88 7.59 -12.76
C VAL A 49 -4.47 7.18 -12.36
N THR A 50 -4.19 5.89 -12.33
CA THR A 50 -2.97 5.34 -11.72
C THR A 50 -1.99 4.75 -12.72
N GLY A 51 -2.42 4.51 -13.95
CA GLY A 51 -1.65 3.78 -14.96
C GLY A 51 -1.68 2.25 -14.80
N TYR A 52 -2.33 1.72 -13.76
CA TYR A 52 -2.37 0.28 -13.47
C TYR A 52 -3.80 -0.23 -13.29
N PRO A 53 -4.08 -1.48 -13.72
CA PRO A 53 -5.41 -2.07 -13.61
C PRO A 53 -5.76 -2.42 -12.16
N VAL A 54 -7.04 -2.70 -11.90
CA VAL A 54 -7.52 -3.01 -10.54
C VAL A 54 -6.84 -4.24 -9.94
N GLU A 55 -6.55 -5.26 -10.75
CA GLU A 55 -5.90 -6.51 -10.33
C GLU A 55 -4.50 -6.26 -9.78
N PHE A 56 -3.79 -5.27 -10.33
CA PHE A 56 -2.50 -4.83 -9.81
C PHE A 56 -2.65 -4.32 -8.37
N TRP A 57 -3.60 -3.42 -8.13
CA TRP A 57 -3.82 -2.84 -6.81
C TRP A 57 -4.37 -3.85 -5.80
N LEU A 58 -5.22 -4.77 -6.23
CA LEU A 58 -5.70 -5.87 -5.40
C LEU A 58 -4.56 -6.77 -4.94
N ARG A 59 -3.63 -7.12 -5.84
CA ARG A 59 -2.43 -7.89 -5.51
C ARG A 59 -1.56 -7.15 -4.49
N ILE A 60 -1.29 -5.86 -4.73
CA ILE A 60 -0.48 -5.04 -3.82
C ILE A 60 -1.12 -4.92 -2.44
N ASP A 61 -2.42 -4.63 -2.35
CA ASP A 61 -3.13 -4.51 -1.07
C ASP A 61 -3.18 -5.85 -0.32
N HIS A 62 -3.41 -6.96 -1.02
CA HIS A 62 -3.41 -8.29 -0.42
C HIS A 62 -2.07 -8.60 0.26
N LEU A 63 -0.95 -8.44 -0.46
CA LEU A 63 0.39 -8.69 0.06
C LEU A 63 0.77 -7.71 1.18
N ALA A 64 0.35 -6.45 1.06
CA ALA A 64 0.58 -5.45 2.10
C ALA A 64 -0.17 -5.80 3.39
N ARG A 65 -1.42 -6.28 3.31
CA ARG A 65 -2.19 -6.71 4.50
C ARG A 65 -1.61 -7.95 5.15
N GLN A 66 -1.17 -8.95 4.37
CA GLN A 66 -0.45 -10.10 4.90
C GLN A 66 0.80 -9.67 5.66
N THR A 67 1.57 -8.75 5.06
CA THR A 67 2.78 -8.19 5.68
C THR A 67 2.45 -7.39 6.94
N HIS A 68 1.39 -6.58 6.92
CA HIS A 68 0.94 -5.82 8.08
C HIS A 68 0.54 -6.73 9.24
N THR A 69 -0.20 -7.82 8.99
CA THR A 69 -0.53 -8.81 10.01
C THR A 69 0.73 -9.45 10.61
N TYR A 70 1.71 -9.81 9.77
CA TYR A 70 2.99 -10.32 10.23
C TYR A 70 3.75 -9.31 11.12
N LEU A 71 3.80 -8.03 10.71
CA LEU A 71 4.43 -6.97 11.49
C LEU A 71 3.71 -6.74 12.83
N ALA A 72 2.37 -6.74 12.82
CA ALA A 72 1.56 -6.62 14.02
C ALA A 72 1.87 -7.73 15.04
N GLU A 73 2.04 -8.97 14.58
CA GLU A 73 2.45 -10.09 15.43
C GLU A 73 3.86 -9.89 16.02
N LEU A 74 4.82 -9.45 15.21
CA LEU A 74 6.18 -9.16 15.69
C LEU A 74 6.19 -8.06 16.76
N PHE A 75 5.38 -7.01 16.56
CA PHE A 75 5.27 -5.90 17.51
C PHE A 75 4.57 -6.34 18.80
N ALA A 76 3.46 -7.08 18.69
CA ALA A 76 2.74 -7.60 19.84
C ALA A 76 3.60 -8.54 20.69
N THR A 77 4.45 -9.35 20.06
CA THR A 77 5.37 -10.28 20.73
C THR A 77 6.72 -9.65 21.10
N ARG A 78 6.89 -8.33 20.89
CA ARG A 78 8.11 -7.55 21.17
C ARG A 78 9.37 -8.09 20.47
N LYS A 79 9.21 -8.78 19.35
CA LYS A 79 10.32 -9.25 18.50
C LYS A 79 10.87 -8.12 17.62
N ALA A 80 10.11 -7.06 17.40
CA ALA A 80 10.53 -5.83 16.74
C ALA A 80 9.86 -4.61 17.41
N VAL A 81 10.46 -3.44 17.22
CA VAL A 81 9.89 -2.16 17.70
C VAL A 81 8.87 -1.65 16.67
N PRO A 82 7.70 -1.15 17.09
CA PRO A 82 6.75 -0.51 16.19
C PRO A 82 7.38 0.67 15.45
N VAL A 83 7.09 0.77 14.16
CA VAL A 83 7.57 1.83 13.26
C VAL A 83 6.43 2.37 12.42
N THR A 84 6.62 3.54 11.80
CA THR A 84 5.61 4.19 10.98
C THR A 84 5.92 4.14 9.49
N GLU A 85 7.13 3.73 9.11
CA GLU A 85 7.55 3.66 7.71
C GLU A 85 8.22 2.32 7.39
N PHE A 86 8.06 1.84 6.16
CA PHE A 86 8.71 0.58 5.75
C PHE A 86 10.24 0.64 5.87
N GLN A 87 10.86 1.78 5.53
CA GLN A 87 12.31 1.96 5.64
C GLN A 87 12.86 1.92 7.07
N GLU A 88 12.01 2.10 8.08
CA GLU A 88 12.40 2.03 9.49
C GLU A 88 12.47 0.57 9.99
N LEU A 89 11.96 -0.39 9.20
CA LEU A 89 11.98 -1.79 9.58
C LEU A 89 13.41 -2.32 9.70
N PRO A 90 13.71 -3.17 10.70
CA PRO A 90 15.00 -3.84 10.79
C PRO A 90 15.32 -4.63 9.52
N ALA A 91 16.59 -4.63 9.10
CA ALA A 91 17.02 -5.29 7.85
C ALA A 91 16.63 -6.78 7.77
N TRP A 92 16.62 -7.49 8.91
CA TRP A 92 16.20 -8.89 8.97
C TRP A 92 14.70 -9.07 8.71
N VAL A 93 13.86 -8.10 9.12
CA VAL A 93 12.41 -8.09 8.82
C VAL A 93 12.20 -7.84 7.34
N VAL A 94 12.90 -6.85 6.77
CA VAL A 94 12.84 -6.54 5.33
C VAL A 94 13.26 -7.75 4.50
N ALA A 95 14.37 -8.39 4.85
CA ALA A 95 14.83 -9.61 4.19
C ALA A 95 13.79 -10.74 4.25
N ARG A 96 13.13 -10.92 5.41
CA ARG A 96 12.09 -11.94 5.57
C ARG A 96 10.85 -11.66 4.72
N ILE A 97 10.42 -10.40 4.63
CA ILE A 97 9.32 -9.96 3.77
C ILE A 97 9.64 -10.25 2.31
N HIS A 98 10.83 -9.84 1.84
CA HIS A 98 11.26 -10.07 0.46
C HIS A 98 11.49 -11.56 0.13
N ALA A 99 11.82 -12.38 1.13
CA ALA A 99 11.94 -13.83 0.98
C ALA A 99 10.59 -14.57 0.90
N SER A 100 9.45 -13.90 1.13
CA SER A 100 8.13 -14.48 0.87
C SER A 100 8.02 -14.85 -0.61
N SER A 101 7.54 -16.06 -0.92
CA SER A 101 7.46 -16.56 -2.29
C SER A 101 6.62 -15.68 -3.21
N GLU A 102 5.61 -14.99 -2.66
CA GLU A 102 4.75 -14.08 -3.42
C GLU A 102 5.43 -12.72 -3.67
N VAL A 103 6.15 -12.20 -2.68
CA VAL A 103 6.89 -10.93 -2.76
C VAL A 103 8.14 -11.07 -3.63
N ALA A 104 8.82 -12.21 -3.57
CA ALA A 104 10.00 -12.52 -4.37
C ALA A 104 9.72 -12.56 -5.88
N ARG A 105 8.46 -12.72 -6.28
CA ARG A 105 8.02 -12.70 -7.68
C ARG A 105 7.62 -11.31 -8.19
N LEU A 106 7.70 -10.29 -7.35
CA LEU A 106 7.36 -8.92 -7.74
C LEU A 106 8.48 -8.28 -8.56
N GLY A 107 8.09 -7.51 -9.58
CA GLY A 107 9.00 -6.60 -10.26
C GLY A 107 9.28 -5.34 -9.44
N PRO A 108 10.26 -4.51 -9.84
CA PRO A 108 10.67 -3.32 -9.08
C PRO A 108 9.54 -2.32 -8.79
N VAL A 109 8.63 -2.15 -9.76
CA VAL A 109 7.46 -1.28 -9.65
C VAL A 109 6.49 -1.80 -8.59
N GLU A 110 6.15 -3.09 -8.65
CA GLU A 110 5.26 -3.74 -7.68
C GLU A 110 5.86 -3.69 -6.27
N THR A 111 7.16 -3.95 -6.14
CA THR A 111 7.87 -3.84 -4.86
C THR A 111 7.76 -2.43 -4.27
N THR A 112 7.91 -1.40 -5.10
CA THR A 112 7.80 0.00 -4.65
C THR A 112 6.38 0.28 -4.12
N TYR A 113 5.35 -0.08 -4.88
CA TYR A 113 3.97 0.13 -4.43
C TYR A 113 3.58 -0.73 -3.23
N LEU A 114 4.17 -1.92 -3.08
CA LEU A 114 4.03 -2.74 -1.88
C LEU A 114 4.58 -2.01 -0.64
N GLN A 115 5.80 -1.48 -0.71
CA GLN A 115 6.42 -0.76 0.42
C GLN A 115 5.61 0.50 0.79
N LEU A 116 5.12 1.23 -0.20
CA LEU A 116 4.26 2.39 0.04
C LEU A 116 2.92 2.00 0.65
N ARG A 117 2.33 0.88 0.22
CA ARG A 117 1.09 0.37 0.80
C ARG A 117 1.27 -0.14 2.23
N ILE A 118 2.38 -0.82 2.53
CA ILE A 118 2.72 -1.22 3.91
C ILE A 118 2.91 0.02 4.78
N THR A 119 3.61 1.04 4.28
CA THR A 119 3.77 2.32 5.00
C THR A 119 2.42 2.98 5.28
N ASP A 120 1.48 2.93 4.33
CA ASP A 120 0.12 3.44 4.57
C ASP A 120 -0.59 2.67 5.71
N LEU A 121 -0.49 1.35 5.72
CA LEU A 121 -1.07 0.51 6.79
C LEU A 121 -0.41 0.76 8.15
N LEU A 122 0.92 0.90 8.20
CA LEU A 122 1.63 1.19 9.46
C LEU A 122 1.23 2.52 10.09
N ARG A 123 0.84 3.51 9.28
CA ARG A 123 0.47 4.85 9.76
C ARG A 123 -1.01 5.00 10.07
N PHE A 124 -1.88 4.30 9.34
CA PHE A 124 -3.32 4.60 9.32
C PHE A 124 -4.23 3.36 9.36
N GLY A 125 -3.65 2.15 9.35
CA GLY A 125 -4.37 0.88 9.24
C GLY A 125 -4.48 0.10 10.54
#